data_AF-A0A2E3Q4G9-F1
#
_entry.id   AF-A0A2E3Q4G9-F1
#
_cell.length_a   1.000
_cell.length_b   1.000
_cell.length_c   1.000
_cell.angle_alpha   90.00
_cell.angle_beta   90.00
_cell.angle_gamma   90.00
#
_symmetry.space_group_name_H-M   'P 1'
#
loop_
_entity.id
_entity.type
_entity.pdbx_description
1 polymer ?
#
loop_
_entity_poly.entity_id
_entity_poly.type
_entity_poly.pdbx_seq_one_letter_code
_entity_poly.pdbx_strand_id
1 'polypeptide(L)'
;MTGWASWQPWVIGSIAATLILWYVVRALFADRARGRPRCVRCAQPFTEEQGLVCTECGWTASSPRDLLRTRRHWGKAALGLLVLLMAAMFVRIQAQNGNPLVILPDRVLVWSLPLDPSDPTGRGPVSAELQRRLIERSDDEGGADVLVGLCLDAVIAGDISSAPGTETWFKRYGALALDLRDGFVDPGSEAAGRLATIPPRVKIEIPPAWPEDRPVPASLEIRDLWALGTESVIDVHWADAGDAPPVESIGYRNLASIRRRHHFLLPPPKDWPASGALEIRVRNRSLPDAVVAQIEGGMTPQAVEIVASNPWTTATPTTRTLTRPTDTTMPLEPWPGDEITDRDIAGIFNDGLRRWPKAARPYAIRFDIRRLEDPRYDGVLFGLLVEIVERAPDGGETVHRRTRIWMPGGRDFIGGNGTRRNAGWTISEEDIEGLDGAFDPENESDWVLRIRGDESLARRGLAIVETGSENGHDRWWSGMVERPLPTETIPNGRPFIRMWFDSGGVKSPAAAAEPSAE
;
A
#
# COMPACT_ATOMS: atom_id res chain seq x y z
N MET A 1 12.38 3.47 -32.61
CA MET A 1 13.71 3.76 -33.18
C MET A 1 14.37 2.44 -33.54
N THR A 2 14.08 1.91 -34.72
CA THR A 2 14.39 0.54 -35.12
C THR A 2 15.01 0.56 -36.52
N GLY A 3 16.21 0.02 -36.67
CA GLY A 3 16.82 -0.16 -37.99
C GLY A 3 18.32 -0.37 -37.94
N TRP A 4 19.09 0.66 -37.55
CA TRP A 4 20.55 0.63 -37.68
C TRP A 4 21.34 0.89 -36.39
N ALA A 5 20.75 1.53 -35.38
CA ALA A 5 21.45 1.88 -34.13
C ALA A 5 21.63 0.69 -33.17
N SER A 6 20.88 -0.41 -33.32
CA SER A 6 20.88 -1.51 -32.34
C SER A 6 22.06 -2.48 -32.49
N TRP A 7 22.64 -2.65 -33.69
CA TRP A 7 23.73 -3.62 -33.92
C TRP A 7 25.13 -2.99 -33.82
N GLN A 8 25.25 -1.67 -33.97
CA GLN A 8 26.54 -0.95 -33.93
C GLN A 8 27.32 -1.19 -32.61
N PRO A 9 26.69 -1.14 -31.42
CA PRO A 9 27.42 -1.39 -30.16
C PRO A 9 28.01 -2.80 -30.09
N TRP A 10 27.30 -3.81 -30.62
CA TRP A 10 27.76 -5.20 -30.62
C TRP A 10 28.96 -5.41 -31.55
N VAL A 11 28.96 -4.79 -32.74
CA VAL A 11 30.08 -4.89 -33.68
C VAL A 11 31.30 -4.12 -33.15
N ILE A 12 31.12 -2.89 -32.67
CA ILE A 12 32.21 -2.09 -32.09
C ILE A 12 32.80 -2.82 -30.86
N GLY A 13 31.94 -3.33 -29.98
CA GLY A 13 32.36 -4.11 -28.81
C GLY A 13 33.12 -5.39 -29.19
N SER A 14 32.67 -6.12 -30.21
CA SER A 14 33.33 -7.35 -30.68
C SER A 14 34.71 -7.07 -31.28
N ILE A 15 34.84 -6.00 -32.07
CA ILE A 15 36.14 -5.58 -32.63
C ILE A 15 37.09 -5.17 -31.50
N ALA A 16 36.64 -4.35 -30.56
CA ALA A 16 37.45 -3.92 -29.41
C ALA A 16 37.91 -5.11 -28.56
N ALA A 17 36.99 -6.03 -28.22
CA ALA A 17 37.31 -7.23 -27.47
C ALA A 17 38.35 -8.11 -28.19
N THR A 18 38.22 -8.28 -29.51
CA THR A 18 39.16 -9.05 -30.33
C THR A 18 40.55 -8.43 -30.34
N LEU A 19 40.64 -7.09 -30.49
CA LEU A 19 41.92 -6.38 -30.47
C LEU A 19 42.62 -6.46 -29.11
N ILE A 20 41.87 -6.36 -28.01
CA ILE A 20 42.42 -6.51 -26.66
C ILE A 20 42.88 -7.94 -26.40
N LEU A 21 42.09 -8.94 -26.81
CA LEU A 21 42.47 -10.34 -26.67
C LEU A 21 43.72 -10.66 -27.50
N TRP A 22 43.80 -10.16 -28.73
CA TRP A 22 44.99 -10.25 -29.56
C TRP A 22 46.21 -9.61 -28.88
N TYR A 23 46.05 -8.44 -28.25
CA TYR A 23 47.12 -7.79 -27.48
C TYR A 23 47.59 -8.66 -26.30
N VAL A 24 46.67 -9.27 -25.54
CA VAL A 24 46.98 -10.19 -24.43
C VAL A 24 47.73 -11.42 -24.94
N VAL A 25 47.23 -12.05 -26.01
CA VAL A 25 47.88 -13.21 -26.65
C VAL A 25 49.28 -12.83 -27.14
N ARG A 26 49.43 -11.64 -27.76
CA ARG A 26 50.73 -11.13 -28.20
C ARG A 26 51.66 -10.89 -27.01
N ALA A 27 51.18 -10.32 -25.90
CA ALA A 27 51.98 -10.08 -24.70
C ALA A 27 52.48 -11.37 -24.03
N LEU A 28 51.73 -12.47 -24.16
CA LEU A 28 52.08 -13.77 -23.59
C LEU A 28 52.91 -14.65 -24.54
N PHE A 29 52.71 -14.55 -25.86
CA PHE A 29 53.21 -15.54 -26.82
C PHE A 29 53.97 -14.98 -28.03
N ALA A 30 54.08 -13.67 -28.22
CA ALA A 30 54.73 -13.13 -29.42
C ALA A 30 56.25 -13.37 -29.46
N ASP A 31 56.92 -13.40 -28.32
CA ASP A 31 58.37 -13.53 -28.22
C ASP A 31 58.79 -14.98 -27.88
N ARG A 32 58.38 -15.92 -28.73
CA ARG A 32 58.89 -17.30 -28.68
C ARG A 32 60.32 -17.31 -29.20
N ALA A 33 61.21 -18.01 -28.51
CA ALA A 33 62.62 -18.14 -28.88
C ALA A 33 62.85 -18.75 -30.28
N ARG A 34 61.86 -19.49 -30.84
CA ARG A 34 61.93 -20.16 -32.17
C ARG A 34 63.24 -20.93 -32.39
N GLY A 35 63.74 -21.59 -31.34
CA GLY A 35 64.98 -22.37 -31.37
C GLY A 35 66.28 -21.56 -31.31
N ARG A 36 66.22 -20.23 -31.16
CA ARG A 36 67.41 -19.38 -30.99
C ARG A 36 67.56 -18.96 -29.51
N PRO A 37 68.72 -19.15 -28.88
CA PRO A 37 68.93 -18.76 -27.49
C PRO A 37 68.91 -17.22 -27.36
N ARG A 38 68.09 -16.70 -26.46
CA ARG A 38 67.93 -15.26 -26.21
C ARG A 38 67.83 -14.97 -24.72
N CYS A 39 68.26 -13.77 -24.32
CA CYS A 39 68.08 -13.33 -22.94
C CYS A 39 66.60 -13.03 -22.63
N VAL A 40 66.05 -13.62 -21.56
CA VAL A 40 64.65 -13.37 -21.13
C VAL A 40 64.40 -11.93 -20.63
N ARG A 41 65.45 -11.16 -20.29
CA ARG A 41 65.33 -9.75 -19.86
C ARG A 41 65.45 -8.74 -21.00
N CYS A 42 66.49 -8.82 -21.82
CA CYS A 42 66.73 -7.83 -22.90
C CYS A 42 66.43 -8.32 -24.32
N ALA A 43 66.11 -9.61 -24.51
CA ALA A 43 65.82 -10.26 -25.80
C ALA A 43 66.98 -10.29 -26.81
N GLN A 44 68.20 -9.92 -26.41
CA GLN A 44 69.38 -10.04 -27.26
C GLN A 44 69.75 -11.52 -27.47
N PRO A 45 70.18 -11.91 -28.68
CA PRO A 45 70.61 -13.26 -28.97
C PRO A 45 71.91 -13.58 -28.21
N PHE A 46 71.99 -14.78 -27.65
CA PHE A 46 73.24 -15.27 -27.07
C PHE A 46 74.16 -15.76 -28.18
N THR A 47 75.42 -15.35 -28.16
CA THR A 47 76.47 -16.01 -28.94
C THR A 47 77.09 -17.13 -28.10
N GLU A 48 77.61 -18.17 -28.76
CA GLU A 48 78.15 -19.37 -28.11
C GLU A 48 79.32 -19.04 -27.16
N GLU A 49 80.05 -17.96 -27.45
CA GLU A 49 81.19 -17.45 -26.68
C GLU A 49 80.79 -16.77 -25.35
N GLN A 50 79.53 -16.32 -25.21
CA GLN A 50 79.05 -15.57 -24.03
C GLN A 50 78.65 -16.48 -22.84
N GLY A 51 78.59 -17.79 -23.05
CA GLY A 51 78.14 -18.75 -22.03
C GLY A 51 76.70 -18.48 -21.55
N LEU A 52 76.47 -18.48 -20.23
CA LEU A 52 75.14 -18.24 -19.62
C LEU A 52 74.93 -16.80 -19.11
N VAL A 53 75.86 -15.86 -19.37
CA VAL A 53 75.77 -14.47 -18.89
C VAL A 53 75.47 -13.53 -20.05
N CYS A 54 74.40 -12.74 -19.95
CA CYS A 54 74.05 -11.76 -20.96
C CYS A 54 74.94 -10.51 -20.84
N THR A 55 75.68 -10.18 -21.90
CA THR A 55 76.62 -9.04 -21.95
C THR A 55 75.96 -7.67 -21.88
N GLU A 56 74.68 -7.58 -22.24
CA GLU A 56 73.95 -6.31 -22.33
C GLU A 56 73.28 -5.93 -21.00
N CYS A 57 72.64 -6.88 -20.32
CA CYS A 57 71.85 -6.61 -19.12
C CYS A 57 72.39 -7.27 -17.85
N GLY A 58 73.51 -7.99 -17.94
CA GLY A 58 74.16 -8.68 -16.82
C GLY A 58 73.37 -9.86 -16.24
N TRP A 59 72.24 -10.23 -16.84
CA TRP A 59 71.44 -11.35 -16.35
C TRP A 59 72.12 -12.69 -16.64
N THR A 60 72.24 -13.53 -15.62
CA THR A 60 72.83 -14.88 -15.71
C THR A 60 71.74 -15.94 -15.71
N ALA A 61 71.74 -16.81 -16.73
CA ALA A 61 70.82 -17.92 -16.85
C ALA A 61 71.27 -19.08 -15.95
N SER A 62 70.33 -19.71 -15.24
CA SER A 62 70.59 -20.89 -14.41
C SER A 62 70.83 -22.16 -15.23
N SER A 63 70.26 -22.25 -16.43
CA SER A 63 70.40 -23.39 -17.31
C SER A 63 70.30 -22.99 -18.80
N PRO A 64 70.87 -23.79 -19.72
CA PRO A 64 70.71 -23.56 -21.16
C PRO A 64 69.25 -23.57 -21.63
N ARG A 65 68.35 -24.28 -20.92
CA ARG A 65 66.91 -24.31 -21.22
C ARG A 65 66.23 -22.97 -20.97
N ASP A 66 66.74 -22.18 -20.03
CA ASP A 66 66.18 -20.85 -19.72
C ASP A 66 66.36 -19.86 -20.89
N LEU A 67 67.35 -20.08 -21.75
CA LEU A 67 67.60 -19.29 -22.96
C LEU A 67 66.56 -19.52 -24.06
N LEU A 68 65.81 -20.62 -23.97
CA LEU A 68 64.71 -20.96 -24.87
C LEU A 68 63.33 -20.61 -24.29
N ARG A 69 63.30 -20.08 -23.06
CA ARG A 69 62.05 -19.75 -22.38
C ARG A 69 61.38 -18.56 -23.04
N THR A 70 60.08 -18.68 -23.29
CA THR A 70 59.27 -17.58 -23.85
C THR A 70 59.19 -16.44 -22.85
N ARG A 71 59.54 -15.22 -23.27
CA ARG A 71 59.38 -14.02 -22.45
C ARG A 71 57.90 -13.65 -22.38
N ARG A 72 57.30 -13.81 -21.19
CA ARG A 72 55.89 -13.47 -20.94
C ARG A 72 55.81 -12.12 -20.24
N HIS A 73 55.11 -11.15 -20.84
CA HIS A 73 54.88 -9.86 -20.22
C HIS A 73 53.59 -9.88 -19.38
N TRP A 74 53.63 -10.55 -18.23
CA TRP A 74 52.46 -10.71 -17.35
C TRP A 74 51.80 -9.38 -16.96
N GLY A 75 52.57 -8.30 -16.73
CA GLY A 75 52.00 -6.98 -16.45
C GLY A 75 51.17 -6.41 -17.61
N LYS A 76 51.64 -6.57 -18.86
CA LYS A 76 50.88 -6.13 -20.05
C LYS A 76 49.63 -6.99 -20.27
N ALA A 77 49.76 -8.30 -20.05
CA ALA A 77 48.62 -9.21 -20.13
C ALA A 77 47.55 -8.89 -19.07
N ALA A 78 47.96 -8.63 -17.82
CA ALA A 78 47.07 -8.23 -16.74
C ALA A 78 46.37 -6.89 -17.04
N LEU A 79 47.11 -5.89 -17.54
CA LEU A 79 46.53 -4.62 -17.97
C LEU A 79 45.52 -4.80 -19.11
N GLY A 80 45.84 -5.61 -20.12
CA GLY A 80 44.92 -5.89 -21.23
C GLY A 80 43.64 -6.57 -20.74
N LEU A 81 43.75 -7.55 -19.84
CA LEU A 81 42.59 -8.22 -19.25
C LEU A 81 41.75 -7.27 -18.38
N LEU A 82 42.39 -6.40 -17.60
CA LEU A 82 41.70 -5.38 -16.81
C LEU A 82 40.91 -4.41 -17.70
N VAL A 83 41.53 -3.91 -18.78
CA VAL A 83 40.84 -3.04 -19.76
C VAL A 83 39.65 -3.75 -20.41
N LEU A 84 39.79 -5.04 -20.72
CA LEU A 84 38.68 -5.85 -21.26
C LEU A 84 37.51 -5.95 -20.28
N LEU A 85 37.80 -6.24 -19.01
CA LEU A 85 36.78 -6.32 -17.96
C LEU A 85 36.07 -4.97 -17.75
N MET A 86 36.84 -3.88 -17.68
CA MET A 86 36.28 -2.53 -17.54
C MET A 86 35.40 -2.15 -18.74
N ALA A 87 35.83 -2.45 -19.96
CA ALA A 87 35.04 -2.20 -21.17
C ALA A 87 33.75 -3.04 -21.19
N ALA A 88 33.83 -4.32 -20.84
CA ALA A 88 32.66 -5.19 -20.75
C ALA A 88 31.67 -4.70 -19.67
N MET A 89 32.17 -4.27 -18.51
CA MET A 89 31.37 -3.69 -17.44
C MET A 89 30.67 -2.40 -17.91
N PHE A 90 31.41 -1.50 -18.56
CA PHE A 90 30.86 -0.26 -19.10
C PHE A 90 29.77 -0.50 -20.15
N VAL A 91 30.01 -1.41 -21.10
CA VAL A 91 29.01 -1.77 -22.13
C VAL A 91 27.76 -2.35 -21.48
N ARG A 92 27.91 -3.23 -20.49
CA ARG A 92 26.76 -3.81 -19.75
C ARG A 92 25.95 -2.72 -19.03
N ILE A 93 26.63 -1.80 -18.34
CA ILE A 93 25.98 -0.66 -17.67
C ILE A 93 25.21 0.19 -18.69
N GLN A 94 25.81 0.54 -19.83
CA GLN A 94 25.15 1.33 -20.86
C GLN A 94 23.97 0.62 -21.51
N ALA A 95 24.07 -0.69 -21.75
CA ALA A 95 22.98 -1.50 -22.28
C ALA A 95 21.77 -1.56 -21.34
N GLN A 96 21.99 -1.34 -20.04
CA GLN A 96 20.95 -1.33 -18.99
C GLN A 96 20.64 0.10 -18.52
N ASN A 97 20.64 1.04 -19.47
CA ASN A 97 20.31 2.45 -19.27
C ASN A 97 21.18 3.16 -18.20
N GLY A 98 22.41 2.70 -18.01
CA GLY A 98 23.34 3.31 -17.08
C GLY A 98 23.22 2.87 -15.63
N ASN A 99 22.43 1.82 -15.29
CA ASN A 99 22.31 1.36 -13.91
C ASN A 99 23.52 0.48 -13.49
N PRO A 100 24.44 0.96 -12.62
CA PRO A 100 25.60 0.16 -12.20
C PRO A 100 25.24 -0.97 -11.23
N LEU A 101 24.07 -0.91 -10.58
CA LEU A 101 23.64 -1.89 -9.57
C LEU A 101 23.40 -3.28 -10.15
N VAL A 102 23.24 -3.37 -11.46
CA VAL A 102 23.00 -4.63 -12.17
C VAL A 102 24.16 -5.63 -12.11
N ILE A 103 25.34 -5.18 -11.72
CA ILE A 103 26.51 -6.04 -11.56
C ILE A 103 26.58 -6.62 -10.15
N LEU A 104 25.90 -5.99 -9.18
CA LEU A 104 25.93 -6.44 -7.79
C LEU A 104 25.16 -7.75 -7.63
N PRO A 105 25.69 -8.74 -6.89
CA PRO A 105 24.94 -9.95 -6.52
C PRO A 105 23.70 -9.61 -5.69
N ASP A 106 22.67 -10.45 -5.76
CA ASP A 106 21.39 -10.23 -5.07
C ASP A 106 21.57 -9.99 -3.57
N ARG A 107 22.41 -10.79 -2.91
CA ARG A 107 22.70 -10.63 -1.48
C ARG A 107 23.33 -9.28 -1.14
N VAL A 108 24.16 -8.74 -2.03
CA VAL A 108 24.79 -7.42 -1.84
C VAL A 108 23.75 -6.32 -2.00
N LEU A 109 22.85 -6.45 -2.99
CA LEU A 109 21.73 -5.53 -3.17
C LEU A 109 20.82 -5.53 -1.94
N VAL A 110 20.36 -6.70 -1.50
CA VAL A 110 19.51 -6.86 -0.31
C VAL A 110 20.20 -6.31 0.94
N TRP A 111 21.48 -6.62 1.16
CA TRP A 111 22.25 -6.07 2.28
C TRP A 111 22.39 -4.54 2.21
N SER A 112 22.38 -3.96 1.01
CA SER A 112 22.50 -2.51 0.79
C SER A 112 21.17 -1.74 0.88
N LEU A 113 20.02 -2.42 1.04
CA LEU A 113 18.71 -1.77 1.20
C LEU A 113 18.65 -0.69 2.30
N PRO A 114 19.32 -0.84 3.47
CA PRO A 114 19.38 0.22 4.48
C PRO A 114 19.98 1.54 3.99
N LEU A 115 20.81 1.48 2.94
CA LEU A 115 21.48 2.61 2.32
C LEU A 115 20.72 3.15 1.09
N ASP A 116 19.61 2.51 0.71
CA ASP A 116 18.84 2.91 -0.45
C ASP A 116 18.23 4.30 -0.20
N PRO A 117 18.61 5.34 -0.97
CA PRO A 117 18.09 6.67 -0.76
C PRO A 117 16.58 6.66 -1.05
N SER A 118 15.79 6.84 0.00
CA SER A 118 14.34 7.02 -0.14
C SER A 118 14.05 8.44 -0.61
N ASP A 119 13.59 8.60 -1.85
CA ASP A 119 12.94 9.84 -2.27
C ASP A 119 11.65 10.00 -1.44
N PRO A 120 11.30 11.20 -0.93
CA PRO A 120 10.00 11.43 -0.27
C PRO A 120 8.78 10.95 -1.08
N THR A 121 8.93 10.72 -2.37
CA THR A 121 7.86 10.29 -3.29
C THR A 121 8.10 8.93 -3.96
N GLY A 122 9.25 8.26 -3.75
CA GLY A 122 9.69 7.23 -4.69
C GLY A 122 10.53 6.07 -4.15
N ARG A 123 10.58 5.03 -4.99
CA ARG A 123 11.40 3.83 -4.84
C ARG A 123 12.88 4.18 -5.06
N GLY A 124 13.76 3.78 -4.14
CA GLY A 124 15.19 3.96 -4.29
C GLY A 124 15.80 3.07 -5.39
N PRO A 125 17.00 3.40 -5.89
CA PRO A 125 17.65 2.67 -6.97
C PRO A 125 17.92 1.20 -6.66
N VAL A 126 18.23 0.84 -5.40
CA VAL A 126 18.46 -0.56 -5.00
C VAL A 126 17.15 -1.33 -5.04
N SER A 127 16.09 -0.79 -4.43
CA SER A 127 14.76 -1.39 -4.45
C SER A 127 14.21 -1.53 -5.88
N ALA A 128 14.43 -0.55 -6.76
CA ALA A 128 14.04 -0.61 -8.16
C ALA A 128 14.76 -1.72 -8.93
N GLU A 129 16.06 -1.88 -8.70
CA GLU A 129 16.85 -2.96 -9.30
C GLU A 129 16.42 -4.34 -8.79
N LEU A 130 16.12 -4.49 -7.50
CA LEU A 130 15.60 -5.74 -6.94
C LEU A 130 14.23 -6.10 -7.52
N GLN A 131 13.33 -5.13 -7.64
CA GLN A 131 12.03 -5.34 -8.28
C GLN A 131 12.21 -5.80 -9.74
N ARG A 132 13.09 -5.15 -10.50
CA ARG A 132 13.40 -5.55 -11.89
C ARG A 132 13.84 -7.01 -11.95
N ARG A 133 14.74 -7.46 -11.05
CA ARG A 133 15.20 -8.85 -11.00
C ARG A 133 14.12 -9.84 -10.58
N LEU A 134 13.23 -9.44 -9.67
CA LEU A 134 12.08 -10.24 -9.28
C LEU A 134 11.16 -10.46 -10.49
N ILE A 135 10.86 -9.41 -11.26
CA ILE A 135 10.06 -9.51 -12.50
C ILE A 135 10.77 -10.38 -13.55
N GLU A 136 12.08 -10.20 -13.77
CA GLU A 136 12.82 -10.98 -14.78
C GLU A 136 12.90 -12.47 -14.46
N ARG A 137 12.84 -12.85 -13.17
CA ARG A 137 12.93 -14.23 -12.72
C ARG A 137 11.59 -14.86 -12.38
N SER A 138 10.48 -14.14 -12.47
CA SER A 138 9.15 -14.73 -12.21
C SER A 138 8.84 -15.88 -13.15
N ASP A 139 9.48 -15.90 -14.33
CA ASP A 139 9.32 -16.95 -15.34
C ASP A 139 10.30 -18.13 -15.16
N ASP A 140 11.32 -18.00 -14.29
CA ASP A 140 12.33 -19.03 -14.04
C ASP A 140 11.92 -19.91 -12.85
N GLU A 141 11.68 -21.22 -13.09
CA GLU A 141 11.33 -22.19 -12.03
C GLU A 141 12.33 -22.16 -10.86
N GLY A 142 11.88 -21.67 -9.69
CA GLY A 142 12.62 -21.64 -8.41
C GLY A 142 13.64 -20.52 -8.23
N GLY A 143 13.98 -19.77 -9.29
CA GLY A 143 14.94 -18.66 -9.22
C GLY A 143 14.38 -17.42 -8.50
N ALA A 144 13.08 -17.18 -8.66
CA ALA A 144 12.34 -16.13 -7.96
C ALA A 144 12.28 -16.39 -6.45
N ASP A 145 11.97 -17.62 -6.02
CA ASP A 145 11.69 -17.97 -4.63
C ASP A 145 12.83 -17.60 -3.68
N VAL A 146 14.09 -17.84 -4.09
CA VAL A 146 15.26 -17.49 -3.28
C VAL A 146 15.39 -15.98 -3.12
N LEU A 147 15.17 -15.21 -4.18
CA LEU A 147 15.25 -13.74 -4.13
C LEU A 147 14.08 -13.16 -3.34
N VAL A 148 12.87 -13.69 -3.53
CA VAL A 148 11.67 -13.34 -2.76
C VAL A 148 11.92 -13.56 -1.28
N GLY A 149 12.46 -14.72 -0.89
CA GLY A 149 12.81 -15.03 0.49
C GLY A 149 13.82 -14.04 1.09
N LEU A 150 14.91 -13.72 0.37
CA LEU A 150 15.91 -12.75 0.83
C LEU A 150 15.32 -11.33 1.00
N CYS A 151 14.53 -10.88 0.03
CA CYS A 151 13.88 -9.58 0.10
C CYS A 151 12.85 -9.53 1.25
N LEU A 152 12.07 -10.61 1.42
CA LEU A 152 11.09 -10.74 2.48
C LEU A 152 11.75 -10.70 3.87
N ASP A 153 12.84 -11.45 4.06
CA ASP A 153 13.62 -11.44 5.29
C ASP A 153 14.10 -10.04 5.64
N ALA A 154 14.66 -9.31 4.66
CA ALA A 154 15.13 -7.94 4.86
C ALA A 154 14.00 -6.96 5.18
N VAL A 155 12.86 -7.07 4.49
CA VAL A 155 11.68 -6.23 4.70
C VAL A 155 11.09 -6.46 6.10
N ILE A 156 10.95 -7.71 6.52
CA ILE A 156 10.43 -8.08 7.85
C ILE A 156 11.39 -7.68 8.96
N ALA A 157 12.70 -7.88 8.77
CA ALA A 157 13.70 -7.49 9.76
C ALA A 157 13.80 -5.96 9.90
N GLY A 158 13.63 -5.21 8.79
CA GLY A 158 13.91 -3.78 8.75
C GLY A 158 15.37 -3.48 9.06
N ASP A 159 15.64 -2.33 9.68
CA ASP A 159 16.97 -2.00 10.19
C ASP A 159 16.89 -1.17 11.48
N ILE A 160 18.05 -0.90 12.10
CA ILE A 160 18.15 -0.21 13.39
C ILE A 160 17.51 1.20 13.38
N SER A 161 17.49 1.88 12.24
CA SER A 161 16.93 3.22 12.08
C SER A 161 15.49 3.22 11.56
N SER A 162 15.01 2.06 11.13
CA SER A 162 13.75 1.88 10.42
C SER A 162 13.13 0.55 10.85
N ALA A 163 12.61 0.50 12.08
CA ALA A 163 11.90 -0.66 12.57
C ALA A 163 10.59 -0.88 11.78
N PRO A 164 10.17 -2.14 11.54
CA PRO A 164 8.93 -2.46 10.82
C PRO A 164 7.71 -1.70 11.36
N GLY A 165 6.87 -1.19 10.46
CA GLY A 165 5.67 -0.39 10.80
C GLY A 165 5.91 1.10 11.05
N THR A 166 7.16 1.56 11.16
CA THR A 166 7.49 2.99 11.32
C THR A 166 7.47 3.77 10.01
N GLU A 167 7.40 5.11 10.10
CA GLU A 167 7.41 5.96 8.89
C GLU A 167 8.69 5.83 8.08
N THR A 168 9.84 5.75 8.75
CA THR A 168 11.14 5.58 8.10
C THR A 168 11.23 4.24 7.39
N TRP A 169 10.68 3.19 8.00
CA TRP A 169 10.55 1.87 7.35
C TRP A 169 9.66 1.91 6.12
N PHE A 170 8.49 2.56 6.18
CA PHE A 170 7.61 2.64 5.00
C PHE A 170 8.26 3.41 3.84
N LYS A 171 9.01 4.47 4.13
CA LYS A 171 9.75 5.22 3.10
C LYS A 171 10.86 4.39 2.45
N ARG A 172 11.50 3.50 3.21
CA ARG A 172 12.65 2.72 2.76
C ARG A 172 12.26 1.38 2.12
N TYR A 173 11.43 0.60 2.81
CA TYR A 173 11.07 -0.77 2.43
C TYR A 173 9.65 -0.89 1.86
N GLY A 174 8.79 0.10 2.09
CA GLY A 174 7.36 -0.01 1.78
C GLY A 174 7.05 -0.29 0.31
N ALA A 175 7.76 0.33 -0.63
CA ALA A 175 7.56 0.09 -2.05
C ALA A 175 7.91 -1.36 -2.46
N LEU A 176 9.03 -1.88 -1.96
CA LEU A 176 9.43 -3.28 -2.20
C LEU A 176 8.47 -4.26 -1.53
N ALA A 177 8.05 -3.97 -0.29
CA ALA A 177 7.08 -4.78 0.43
C ALA A 177 5.74 -4.90 -0.31
N LEU A 178 5.29 -3.79 -0.90
CA LEU A 178 4.09 -3.77 -1.75
C LEU A 178 4.30 -4.61 -3.03
N ASP A 179 5.45 -4.51 -3.68
CA ASP A 179 5.74 -5.34 -4.87
C ASP A 179 5.75 -6.82 -4.53
N LEU A 180 6.42 -7.21 -3.43
CA LEU A 180 6.45 -8.59 -2.95
C LEU A 180 5.03 -9.09 -2.73
N ARG A 181 4.22 -8.32 -2.00
CA ARG A 181 2.82 -8.66 -1.69
C ARG A 181 1.94 -8.79 -2.94
N ASP A 182 2.06 -7.87 -3.89
CA ASP A 182 1.14 -7.77 -5.04
C ASP A 182 1.54 -8.66 -6.22
N GLY A 183 2.82 -9.05 -6.33
CA GLY A 183 3.33 -9.74 -7.51
C GLY A 183 4.12 -11.02 -7.28
N PHE A 184 4.59 -11.29 -6.05
CA PHE A 184 5.55 -12.39 -5.83
C PHE A 184 5.24 -13.29 -4.64
N VAL A 185 4.28 -12.92 -3.81
CA VAL A 185 3.87 -13.70 -2.64
C VAL A 185 2.46 -14.23 -2.89
N ASP A 186 2.37 -15.54 -3.08
CA ASP A 186 1.09 -16.20 -3.25
C ASP A 186 0.22 -16.01 -2.00
N PRO A 187 -1.05 -15.61 -2.15
CA PRO A 187 -1.94 -15.47 -1.01
C PRO A 187 -2.16 -16.83 -0.32
N GLY A 188 -2.17 -16.83 1.02
CA GLY A 188 -2.22 -18.04 1.84
C GLY A 188 -0.88 -18.73 2.10
N SER A 189 0.18 -18.39 1.35
CA SER A 189 1.52 -18.97 1.55
C SER A 189 2.16 -18.61 2.90
N GLU A 190 3.20 -19.35 3.30
CA GLU A 190 4.02 -18.99 4.46
C GLU A 190 4.58 -17.57 4.32
N ALA A 191 5.02 -17.18 3.12
CA ALA A 191 5.51 -15.83 2.84
C ALA A 191 4.44 -14.75 3.09
N ALA A 192 3.18 -15.02 2.74
CA ALA A 192 2.06 -14.12 3.05
C ALA A 192 1.84 -13.99 4.56
N GLY A 193 1.89 -15.11 5.30
CA GLY A 193 1.80 -15.10 6.76
C GLY A 193 2.93 -14.28 7.41
N ARG A 194 4.15 -14.42 6.87
CA ARG A 194 5.33 -13.65 7.30
C ARG A 194 5.20 -12.14 6.98
N LEU A 195 4.69 -11.75 5.82
CA LEU A 195 4.38 -10.34 5.53
C LEU A 195 3.34 -9.79 6.51
N ALA A 196 2.33 -10.60 6.86
CA ALA A 196 1.27 -10.19 7.78
C ALA A 196 1.73 -9.97 9.23
N THR A 197 2.96 -10.37 9.60
CA THR A 197 3.54 -10.04 10.91
C THR A 197 4.05 -8.60 10.99
N ILE A 198 4.26 -7.93 9.85
CA ILE A 198 4.68 -6.53 9.83
C ILE A 198 3.53 -5.67 10.36
N PRO A 199 3.75 -4.86 11.42
CA PRO A 199 2.71 -3.99 11.94
C PRO A 199 2.25 -3.01 10.85
N PRO A 200 0.93 -2.85 10.64
CA PRO A 200 0.45 -1.89 9.66
C PRO A 200 0.78 -0.46 10.13
N ARG A 201 0.87 0.48 9.18
CA ARG A 201 0.93 1.89 9.54
C ARG A 201 -0.45 2.30 10.05
N VAL A 202 -0.50 2.63 11.33
CA VAL A 202 -1.69 3.20 11.95
C VAL A 202 -1.53 4.70 12.10
N LYS A 203 -2.48 5.46 11.54
CA LYS A 203 -2.64 6.90 11.80
C LYS A 203 -4.03 7.11 12.38
N ILE A 204 -4.10 7.74 13.55
CA ILE A 204 -5.37 8.17 14.15
C ILE A 204 -5.41 9.69 14.07
N GLU A 205 -6.49 10.20 13.48
CA GLU A 205 -6.76 11.63 13.36
C GLU A 205 -7.98 11.96 14.22
N ILE A 206 -7.85 13.01 15.04
CA ILE A 206 -8.91 13.59 15.86
C ILE A 206 -8.90 15.11 15.66
N PRO A 207 -10.04 15.80 15.88
CA PRO A 207 -10.08 17.26 15.93
C PRO A 207 -9.10 17.81 16.99
N PRO A 208 -8.37 18.90 16.71
CA PRO A 208 -7.50 19.53 17.69
C PRO A 208 -8.28 20.28 18.78
N ALA A 209 -9.56 20.60 18.53
CA ALA A 209 -10.46 21.24 19.48
C ALA A 209 -11.81 20.53 19.45
N TRP A 210 -12.36 20.21 20.63
CA TRP A 210 -13.62 19.48 20.77
C TRP A 210 -14.21 19.67 22.18
N PRO A 211 -15.55 19.70 22.36
CA PRO A 211 -16.16 19.76 23.68
C PRO A 211 -15.73 18.59 24.58
N GLU A 212 -15.31 18.88 25.82
CA GLU A 212 -14.81 17.86 26.76
C GLU A 212 -15.84 16.81 27.19
N ASP A 213 -17.12 17.13 27.05
CA ASP A 213 -18.25 16.29 27.47
C ASP A 213 -18.88 15.47 26.34
N ARG A 214 -18.40 15.59 25.10
CA ARG A 214 -18.96 14.90 23.94
C ARG A 214 -18.01 13.84 23.36
N PRO A 215 -18.55 12.72 22.83
CA PRO A 215 -17.74 11.74 22.09
C PRO A 215 -16.93 12.40 20.96
N VAL A 216 -15.67 12.01 20.82
CA VAL A 216 -14.75 12.61 19.84
C VAL A 216 -14.77 11.78 18.55
N PRO A 217 -15.05 12.36 17.38
CA PRO A 217 -14.90 11.67 16.12
C PRO A 217 -13.42 11.38 15.88
N ALA A 218 -13.11 10.11 15.64
CA ALA A 218 -11.77 9.66 15.30
C ALA A 218 -11.78 9.00 13.92
N SER A 219 -10.70 9.18 13.19
CA SER A 219 -10.45 8.55 11.90
C SER A 219 -9.20 7.69 12.02
N LEU A 220 -9.39 6.36 11.97
CA LEU A 220 -8.33 5.38 11.89
C LEU A 220 -8.00 5.14 10.42
N GLU A 221 -6.82 5.59 10.00
CA GLU A 221 -6.22 5.21 8.72
C GLU A 221 -5.21 4.09 8.94
N ILE A 222 -5.48 2.94 8.31
CA ILE A 222 -4.58 1.80 8.27
C ILE A 222 -3.97 1.71 6.89
N ARG A 223 -2.63 1.58 6.85
CA ARG A 223 -1.93 1.10 5.67
C ARG A 223 -1.30 -0.24 5.95
N ASP A 224 -1.90 -1.27 5.35
CA ASP A 224 -1.52 -2.67 5.55
C ASP A 224 -0.70 -3.23 4.39
N LEU A 225 0.03 -4.30 4.71
CA LEU A 225 0.81 -5.10 3.76
C LEU A 225 0.31 -6.54 3.71
N TRP A 226 -0.93 -6.76 4.18
CA TRP A 226 -1.52 -8.09 4.23
C TRP A 226 -1.73 -8.60 2.81
N ALA A 227 -1.46 -9.87 2.54
CA ALA A 227 -1.72 -10.43 1.22
C ALA A 227 -3.24 -10.47 0.94
N LEU A 228 -3.60 -10.68 -0.33
CA LEU A 228 -4.98 -10.99 -0.70
C LEU A 228 -5.47 -12.19 0.13
N GLY A 229 -6.74 -12.15 0.54
CA GLY A 229 -7.30 -13.23 1.34
C GLY A 229 -6.82 -13.28 2.79
N THR A 230 -6.21 -12.21 3.30
CA THR A 230 -6.01 -12.04 4.75
C THR A 230 -7.28 -11.44 5.36
N GLU A 231 -7.76 -12.05 6.44
CA GLU A 231 -8.71 -11.42 7.37
C GLU A 231 -7.99 -10.83 8.55
N SER A 232 -8.43 -9.65 8.97
CA SER A 232 -7.83 -8.90 10.05
C SER A 232 -8.90 -8.33 10.97
N VAL A 233 -8.68 -8.39 12.27
CA VAL A 233 -9.46 -7.65 13.27
C VAL A 233 -8.53 -6.67 13.95
N ILE A 234 -8.96 -5.42 14.01
CA ILE A 234 -8.23 -4.34 14.67
C ILE A 234 -9.01 -3.91 15.88
N ASP A 235 -8.46 -4.20 17.05
CA ASP A 235 -9.01 -3.80 18.34
C ASP A 235 -8.26 -2.55 18.82
N VAL A 236 -9.02 -1.49 19.12
CA VAL A 236 -8.50 -0.21 19.63
C VAL A 236 -8.78 -0.14 21.13
N HIS A 237 -7.73 -0.21 21.95
CA HIS A 237 -7.82 -0.12 23.41
C HIS A 237 -7.18 1.16 23.92
N TRP A 238 -7.56 1.62 25.10
CA TRP A 238 -6.70 2.49 25.89
C TRP A 238 -5.54 1.66 26.46
N ALA A 239 -4.30 2.15 26.37
CA ALA A 239 -3.11 1.39 26.75
C ALA A 239 -3.06 1.01 28.24
N ASP A 240 -3.78 1.75 29.09
CA ASP A 240 -3.90 1.53 30.53
C ASP A 240 -5.23 0.89 30.95
N ALA A 241 -6.08 0.50 30.00
CA ALA A 241 -7.39 -0.10 30.31
C ALA A 241 -7.31 -1.58 30.75
N GLY A 242 -6.13 -2.22 30.70
CA GLY A 242 -5.97 -3.63 31.06
C GLY A 242 -6.83 -4.54 30.19
N ASP A 243 -7.75 -5.28 30.82
CA ASP A 243 -8.66 -6.24 30.17
C ASP A 243 -10.03 -5.64 29.79
N ALA A 244 -10.18 -4.31 29.85
CA ALA A 244 -11.43 -3.67 29.42
C ALA A 244 -11.71 -3.97 27.93
N PRO A 245 -12.99 -4.03 27.52
CA PRO A 245 -13.34 -4.22 26.12
C PRO A 245 -12.70 -3.13 25.24
N PRO A 246 -12.40 -3.44 23.96
CA PRO A 246 -11.90 -2.44 23.04
C PRO A 246 -12.91 -1.29 22.92
N VAL A 247 -12.39 -0.07 22.76
CA VAL A 247 -13.18 1.12 22.43
C VAL A 247 -13.86 0.92 21.08
N GLU A 248 -13.17 0.28 20.14
CA GLU A 248 -13.67 -0.05 18.81
C GLU A 248 -13.02 -1.35 18.31
N SER A 249 -13.77 -2.20 17.62
CA SER A 249 -13.25 -3.42 16.98
C SER A 249 -13.67 -3.46 15.51
N ILE A 250 -12.68 -3.53 14.62
CA ILE A 250 -12.87 -3.31 13.19
C ILE A 250 -12.38 -4.53 12.42
N GLY A 251 -13.33 -5.19 11.74
CA GLY A 251 -13.03 -6.25 10.79
C GLY A 251 -12.53 -5.70 9.45
N TYR A 252 -11.58 -6.40 8.85
CA TYR A 252 -11.12 -6.18 7.49
C TYR A 252 -10.96 -7.52 6.79
N ARG A 253 -11.44 -7.60 5.56
CA ARG A 253 -11.07 -8.67 4.64
C ARG A 253 -10.26 -8.03 3.52
N ASN A 254 -9.03 -8.48 3.32
CA ASN A 254 -8.20 -7.90 2.28
C ASN A 254 -8.57 -8.47 0.92
N LEU A 255 -9.23 -7.64 0.11
CA LEU A 255 -9.66 -7.98 -1.25
C LEU A 255 -8.88 -7.22 -2.34
N ALA A 256 -8.10 -6.17 -2.00
CA ALA A 256 -7.22 -5.41 -2.93
C ALA A 256 -6.69 -4.06 -2.38
N SER A 257 -7.17 -3.54 -1.24
CA SER A 257 -6.93 -2.14 -0.86
C SER A 257 -5.90 -1.99 0.26
N ILE A 258 -4.89 -1.17 0.01
CA ILE A 258 -3.75 -0.93 0.89
C ILE A 258 -4.00 0.17 1.91
N ARG A 259 -4.98 1.03 1.67
CA ARG A 259 -5.31 2.19 2.49
C ARG A 259 -6.78 2.10 2.87
N ARG A 260 -7.04 2.06 4.16
CA ARG A 260 -8.38 1.92 4.72
C ARG A 260 -8.57 3.02 5.73
N ARG A 261 -9.67 3.77 5.61
CA ARG A 261 -10.08 4.76 6.59
C ARG A 261 -11.33 4.25 7.25
N HIS A 262 -11.33 4.21 8.57
CA HIS A 262 -12.48 3.85 9.38
C HIS A 262 -12.75 4.98 10.36
N HIS A 263 -14.03 5.27 10.54
CA HIS A 263 -14.48 6.36 11.39
C HIS A 263 -15.26 5.79 12.57
N PHE A 264 -14.86 6.20 13.76
CA PHE A 264 -15.44 5.71 15.01
C PHE A 264 -15.52 6.87 16.02
N LEU A 265 -16.13 6.61 17.17
CA LEU A 265 -16.22 7.58 18.26
C LEU A 265 -15.35 7.14 19.42
N LEU A 266 -14.48 8.03 19.87
CA LEU A 266 -13.85 7.90 21.19
C LEU A 266 -14.80 8.44 22.26
N PRO A 267 -14.69 7.97 23.51
CA PRO A 267 -15.44 8.55 24.63
C PRO A 267 -15.13 10.06 24.79
N PRO A 268 -15.92 10.80 25.57
CA PRO A 268 -15.65 12.21 25.86
C PRO A 268 -14.22 12.45 26.37
N PRO A 269 -13.53 13.55 25.98
CA PRO A 269 -12.16 13.84 26.40
C PRO A 269 -11.95 13.83 27.91
N LYS A 270 -12.95 14.24 28.69
CA LYS A 270 -12.92 14.22 30.16
C LYS A 270 -12.77 12.81 30.73
N ASP A 271 -13.24 11.80 30.00
CA ASP A 271 -13.23 10.38 30.38
C ASP A 271 -11.97 9.66 29.86
N TRP A 272 -11.08 10.37 29.15
CA TRP A 272 -9.84 9.78 28.64
C TRP A 272 -8.86 9.51 29.77
N PRO A 273 -8.11 8.40 29.73
CA PRO A 273 -7.01 8.18 30.66
C PRO A 273 -5.96 9.29 30.58
N ALA A 274 -5.24 9.49 31.68
CA ALA A 274 -4.18 10.50 31.77
C ALA A 274 -3.06 10.28 30.74
N SER A 275 -2.82 9.03 30.34
CA SER A 275 -1.84 8.68 29.31
C SER A 275 -2.23 9.19 27.92
N GLY A 276 -3.53 9.30 27.64
CA GLY A 276 -4.08 9.56 26.29
C GLY A 276 -3.61 8.54 25.24
N ALA A 277 -3.06 7.40 25.65
CA ALA A 277 -2.42 6.45 24.77
C ALA A 277 -3.40 5.37 24.33
N LEU A 278 -3.57 5.22 23.02
CA LEU A 278 -4.28 4.10 22.42
C LEU A 278 -3.31 2.99 22.06
N GLU A 279 -3.65 1.76 22.43
CA GLU A 279 -3.02 0.54 21.97
C GLU A 279 -3.86 -0.07 20.85
N ILE A 280 -3.26 -0.22 19.67
CA ILE A 280 -3.88 -0.87 18.52
C ILE A 280 -3.37 -2.29 18.42
N ARG A 281 -4.27 -3.26 18.60
CA ARG A 281 -3.99 -4.69 18.49
C ARG A 281 -4.55 -5.21 17.19
N VAL A 282 -3.72 -5.89 16.41
CA VAL A 282 -4.11 -6.44 15.11
C VAL A 282 -4.02 -7.95 15.19
N ARG A 283 -5.12 -8.62 14.86
CA ARG A 283 -5.18 -10.08 14.72
C ARG A 283 -5.41 -10.41 13.26
N ASN A 284 -4.60 -11.29 12.69
CA ASN A 284 -4.69 -11.69 11.28
C ASN A 284 -4.94 -13.20 11.17
N ARG A 285 -5.65 -13.63 10.12
CA ARG A 285 -5.71 -15.03 9.70
C ARG A 285 -5.82 -15.12 8.19
N SER A 286 -5.29 -16.20 7.60
CA SER A 286 -5.47 -16.48 6.17
C SER A 286 -6.84 -17.11 5.93
N LEU A 287 -7.51 -16.70 4.86
CA LEU A 287 -8.68 -17.40 4.33
C LEU A 287 -8.27 -18.75 3.73
N PRO A 288 -9.19 -19.72 3.63
CA PRO A 288 -8.94 -20.97 2.92
C PRO A 288 -8.58 -20.73 1.44
N ASP A 289 -7.69 -21.53 0.86
CA ASP A 289 -7.21 -21.38 -0.52
C ASP A 289 -8.36 -21.35 -1.56
N ALA A 290 -9.42 -22.14 -1.34
CA ALA A 290 -10.60 -22.13 -2.20
C ALA A 290 -11.29 -20.75 -2.23
N VAL A 291 -11.32 -20.05 -1.10
CA VAL A 291 -11.88 -18.70 -0.97
C VAL A 291 -10.96 -17.68 -1.63
N VAL A 292 -9.65 -17.82 -1.46
CA VAL A 292 -8.65 -16.98 -2.12
C VAL A 292 -8.76 -17.09 -3.64
N ALA A 293 -8.81 -18.31 -4.18
CA ALA A 293 -8.98 -18.56 -5.61
C ALA A 293 -10.28 -17.96 -6.17
N GLN A 294 -11.37 -17.98 -5.40
CA GLN A 294 -12.61 -17.29 -5.77
C GLN A 294 -12.39 -15.77 -5.86
N ILE A 295 -11.71 -15.17 -4.87
CA ILE A 295 -11.41 -13.73 -4.86
C ILE A 295 -10.54 -13.33 -6.05
N GLU A 296 -9.52 -14.12 -6.37
CA GLU A 296 -8.65 -13.92 -7.55
C GLU A 296 -9.44 -14.02 -8.86
N GLY A 297 -10.38 -14.97 -8.94
CA GLY A 297 -11.37 -15.09 -10.01
C GLY A 297 -12.38 -13.94 -10.06
N GLY A 298 -12.30 -12.97 -9.15
CA GLY A 298 -13.18 -11.81 -9.07
C GLY A 298 -14.55 -12.10 -8.43
N MET A 299 -14.73 -13.28 -7.82
CA MET A 299 -15.92 -13.62 -7.05
C MET A 299 -15.79 -13.06 -5.62
N THR A 300 -16.92 -12.65 -5.04
CA THR A 300 -16.97 -12.24 -3.64
C THR A 300 -17.47 -13.43 -2.81
N PRO A 301 -16.63 -14.06 -2.00
CA PRO A 301 -17.02 -15.26 -1.25
C PRO A 301 -18.15 -14.92 -0.26
N GLN A 302 -19.16 -15.77 -0.19
CA GLN A 302 -20.32 -15.58 0.69
C GLN A 302 -19.92 -15.77 2.16
N ALA A 303 -20.57 -15.02 3.06
CA ALA A 303 -20.28 -14.99 4.51
C ALA A 303 -20.33 -16.37 5.18
N VAL A 304 -21.23 -17.23 4.71
CA VAL A 304 -21.61 -18.49 5.36
C VAL A 304 -20.59 -19.61 5.13
N GLU A 305 -19.77 -19.53 4.08
CA GLU A 305 -18.74 -20.55 3.77
C GLU A 305 -17.42 -20.32 4.51
N ILE A 306 -17.25 -19.18 5.18
CA ILE A 306 -15.99 -18.79 5.84
C ILE A 306 -16.05 -19.21 7.33
N VAL A 307 -16.29 -20.49 7.59
CA VAL A 307 -15.91 -21.08 8.88
C VAL A 307 -14.41 -21.36 8.81
N ALA A 308 -13.62 -20.29 8.89
CA ALA A 308 -12.17 -20.40 8.76
C ALA A 308 -11.60 -21.18 9.96
N SER A 309 -11.02 -22.34 9.68
CA SER A 309 -10.32 -23.21 10.63
C SER A 309 -8.95 -22.65 11.07
N ASN A 310 -8.44 -21.62 10.39
CA ASN A 310 -7.12 -21.07 10.64
C ASN A 310 -7.12 -20.23 11.93
N PRO A 311 -6.14 -20.43 12.83
CA PRO A 311 -6.03 -19.65 14.06
C PRO A 311 -5.67 -18.20 13.77
N TRP A 312 -6.14 -17.30 14.63
CA TRP A 312 -5.71 -15.91 14.62
C TRP A 312 -4.25 -15.80 15.07
N THR A 313 -3.45 -15.07 14.30
CA THR A 313 -2.11 -14.64 14.66
C THR A 313 -2.16 -13.20 15.12
N THR A 314 -1.69 -12.94 16.33
CA THR A 314 -1.63 -11.58 16.88
C THR A 314 -0.33 -10.90 16.45
N ALA A 315 -0.43 -9.76 15.77
CA ALA A 315 0.72 -8.91 15.46
C ALA A 315 1.15 -8.10 16.69
N THR A 316 2.39 -7.62 16.68
CA THR A 316 2.91 -6.73 17.73
C THR A 316 2.01 -5.50 17.87
N PRO A 317 1.48 -5.20 19.08
CA PRO A 317 0.65 -4.03 19.29
C PRO A 317 1.40 -2.74 18.95
N THR A 318 0.68 -1.76 18.42
CA THR A 318 1.22 -0.43 18.13
C THR A 318 0.55 0.58 19.04
N THR A 319 1.35 1.36 19.78
CA THR A 319 0.82 2.43 20.65
C THR A 319 0.83 3.78 19.93
N ARG A 320 -0.23 4.56 20.11
CA ARG A 320 -0.39 5.93 19.63
C ARG A 320 -0.86 6.83 20.76
N THR A 321 -0.04 7.81 21.12
CA THR A 321 -0.45 8.87 22.05
C THR A 321 -1.27 9.91 21.32
N LEU A 322 -2.48 10.17 21.82
CA LEU A 322 -3.34 11.23 21.35
C LEU A 322 -3.15 12.48 22.22
N THR A 323 -3.08 13.64 21.56
CA THR A 323 -3.19 14.92 22.26
C THR A 323 -4.66 15.17 22.56
N ARG A 324 -5.01 15.36 23.84
CA ARG A 324 -6.38 15.72 24.23
C ARG A 324 -6.81 16.99 23.48
N PRO A 325 -7.98 17.01 22.81
CA PRO A 325 -8.48 18.21 22.16
C PRO A 325 -8.62 19.35 23.17
N THR A 326 -8.37 20.58 22.72
CA THR A 326 -8.69 21.77 23.53
C THR A 326 -10.21 21.88 23.68
N ASP A 327 -10.68 22.05 24.90
CA ASP A 327 -12.11 22.26 25.16
C ASP A 327 -12.59 23.51 24.41
N THR A 328 -13.63 23.35 23.60
CA THR A 328 -14.23 24.45 22.87
C THR A 328 -15.71 24.26 22.74
N THR A 329 -16.46 25.32 23.04
CA THR A 329 -17.86 25.39 22.68
C THR A 329 -17.94 25.81 21.22
N MET A 330 -18.30 24.89 20.33
CA MET A 330 -18.60 25.20 18.94
C MET A 330 -20.12 25.21 18.79
N PRO A 331 -20.82 26.33 19.02
CA PRO A 331 -22.25 26.38 18.74
C PRO A 331 -22.45 26.11 17.24
N LEU A 332 -23.40 25.24 16.92
CA LEU A 332 -23.85 25.03 15.55
C LEU A 332 -25.31 25.43 15.48
N GLU A 333 -25.61 26.46 14.70
CA GLU A 333 -26.96 26.92 14.48
C GLU A 333 -27.68 26.01 13.48
N PRO A 334 -28.89 25.54 13.78
CA PRO A 334 -29.66 24.74 12.84
C PRO A 334 -30.04 25.60 11.63
N TRP A 335 -29.73 25.11 10.44
CA TRP A 335 -30.08 25.73 9.18
C TRP A 335 -30.98 24.77 8.38
N PRO A 336 -32.28 25.08 8.22
CA PRO A 336 -33.21 24.15 7.58
C PRO A 336 -32.96 23.98 6.08
N GLY A 337 -32.22 24.89 5.45
CA GLY A 337 -32.07 24.93 3.99
C GLY A 337 -33.21 25.67 3.29
N ASP A 338 -33.23 25.55 1.97
CA ASP A 338 -34.29 26.00 1.06
C ASP A 338 -34.68 24.87 0.08
N GLU A 339 -35.70 25.08 -0.76
CA GLU A 339 -36.14 24.07 -1.73
C GLU A 339 -35.03 23.61 -2.69
N ILE A 340 -34.07 24.49 -2.99
CA ILE A 340 -32.93 24.15 -3.83
C ILE A 340 -31.95 23.25 -3.06
N THR A 341 -31.78 23.48 -1.76
CA THR A 341 -30.99 22.62 -0.86
C THR A 341 -31.62 21.25 -0.75
N ASP A 342 -32.93 21.17 -0.53
CA ASP A 342 -33.65 19.90 -0.46
C ASP A 342 -33.53 19.11 -1.77
N ARG A 343 -33.63 19.79 -2.91
CA ARG A 343 -33.40 19.20 -4.24
C ARG A 343 -31.99 18.65 -4.41
N ASP A 344 -30.98 19.37 -3.91
CA ASP A 344 -29.59 18.91 -4.02
C ASP A 344 -29.29 17.76 -3.06
N ILE A 345 -29.81 17.81 -1.82
CA ILE A 345 -29.74 16.70 -0.86
C ILE A 345 -30.43 15.46 -1.42
N ALA A 346 -31.64 15.59 -1.99
CA ALA A 346 -32.30 14.51 -2.71
C ALA A 346 -31.40 13.99 -3.84
N GLY A 347 -30.85 14.92 -4.62
CA GLY A 347 -30.03 14.67 -5.80
C GLY A 347 -28.73 13.93 -5.52
N ILE A 348 -28.18 14.01 -4.30
CA ILE A 348 -27.01 13.25 -3.87
C ILE A 348 -27.27 11.76 -4.08
N PHE A 349 -28.50 11.29 -3.84
CA PHE A 349 -28.86 9.88 -3.87
C PHE A 349 -29.70 9.48 -5.09
N ASN A 350 -29.54 10.17 -6.22
CA ASN A 350 -30.27 9.86 -7.45
C ASN A 350 -30.07 8.43 -7.96
N ASP A 351 -28.92 7.83 -7.67
CA ASP A 351 -28.60 6.44 -8.04
C ASP A 351 -29.28 5.39 -7.15
N GLY A 352 -29.87 5.81 -6.03
CA GLY A 352 -30.64 4.93 -5.14
C GLY A 352 -29.87 3.73 -4.57
N LEU A 353 -30.62 2.64 -4.36
CA LEU A 353 -30.13 1.36 -3.86
C LEU A 353 -29.76 0.43 -5.03
N ARG A 354 -28.53 -0.05 -5.05
CA ARG A 354 -28.02 -0.97 -6.06
C ARG A 354 -27.85 -2.37 -5.48
N ARG A 355 -28.27 -3.40 -6.22
CA ARG A 355 -28.12 -4.81 -5.84
C ARG A 355 -27.11 -5.55 -6.72
N TRP A 356 -26.20 -6.30 -6.11
CA TRP A 356 -25.31 -7.28 -6.72
C TRP A 356 -25.65 -8.67 -6.18
N PRO A 357 -26.51 -9.47 -6.86
CA PRO A 357 -27.06 -10.71 -6.29
C PRO A 357 -26.03 -11.76 -5.87
N LYS A 358 -24.82 -11.70 -6.45
CA LYS A 358 -23.72 -12.63 -6.18
C LYS A 358 -22.73 -12.12 -5.13
N ALA A 359 -22.92 -10.92 -4.61
CA ALA A 359 -22.02 -10.34 -3.62
C ALA A 359 -22.45 -10.69 -2.19
N ALA A 360 -21.47 -10.89 -1.30
CA ALA A 360 -21.73 -11.19 0.11
C ALA A 360 -22.47 -10.07 0.85
N ARG A 361 -22.26 -8.82 0.46
CA ARG A 361 -23.12 -7.68 0.81
C ARG A 361 -23.74 -7.17 -0.49
N PRO A 362 -24.96 -7.60 -0.83
CA PRO A 362 -25.51 -7.37 -2.14
C PRO A 362 -25.96 -5.92 -2.33
N TYR A 363 -26.07 -5.08 -1.29
CA TYR A 363 -26.61 -3.73 -1.42
C TYR A 363 -25.57 -2.63 -1.21
N ALA A 364 -25.67 -1.57 -2.02
CA ALA A 364 -24.99 -0.31 -1.76
C ALA A 364 -25.86 0.88 -2.16
N ILE A 365 -25.75 1.97 -1.42
CA ILE A 365 -26.27 3.27 -1.83
C ILE A 365 -25.12 4.03 -2.49
N ARG A 366 -25.33 4.50 -3.72
CA ARG A 366 -24.38 5.39 -4.38
C ARG A 366 -24.81 6.83 -4.15
N PHE A 367 -23.84 7.67 -3.79
CA PHE A 367 -24.10 9.07 -3.51
C PHE A 367 -23.09 10.00 -4.20
N ASP A 368 -23.58 11.14 -4.69
CA ASP A 368 -22.79 12.18 -5.34
C ASP A 368 -22.80 13.48 -4.53
N ILE A 369 -21.87 13.55 -3.58
CA ILE A 369 -21.67 14.70 -2.69
C ILE A 369 -21.19 15.96 -3.39
N ARG A 370 -20.83 15.89 -4.69
CA ARG A 370 -20.41 17.08 -5.47
C ARG A 370 -21.50 18.14 -5.57
N ARG A 371 -22.76 17.76 -5.35
CA ARG A 371 -23.88 18.70 -5.27
C ARG A 371 -23.74 19.70 -4.13
N LEU A 372 -22.97 19.36 -3.09
CA LEU A 372 -22.71 20.23 -1.94
C LEU A 372 -21.43 21.07 -2.10
N GLU A 373 -20.73 21.00 -3.25
CA GLU A 373 -19.55 21.83 -3.57
C GLU A 373 -19.92 23.30 -3.93
N ASP A 374 -21.19 23.68 -3.85
CA ASP A 374 -21.67 25.02 -4.20
C ASP A 374 -21.37 26.07 -3.10
N PRO A 375 -20.82 27.26 -3.43
CA PRO A 375 -20.52 28.32 -2.46
C PRO A 375 -21.68 28.75 -1.55
N ARG A 376 -22.94 28.49 -1.93
CA ARG A 376 -24.12 28.73 -1.08
C ARG A 376 -24.08 27.94 0.24
N TYR A 377 -23.28 26.89 0.28
CA TYR A 377 -23.09 26.01 1.43
C TYR A 377 -21.83 26.31 2.24
N ASP A 378 -21.10 27.39 1.93
CA ASP A 378 -19.94 27.81 2.70
C ASP A 378 -20.36 28.03 4.19
N GLY A 379 -19.56 27.47 5.11
CA GLY A 379 -19.84 27.51 6.55
C GLY A 379 -20.92 26.55 7.04
N VAL A 380 -21.54 25.75 6.16
CA VAL A 380 -22.55 24.75 6.55
C VAL A 380 -21.91 23.37 6.68
N LEU A 381 -22.21 22.68 7.78
CA LEU A 381 -21.89 21.27 7.97
C LEU A 381 -23.09 20.39 7.62
N PHE A 382 -22.84 19.31 6.91
CA PHE A 382 -23.85 18.31 6.60
C PHE A 382 -23.59 17.07 7.41
N GLY A 383 -24.54 16.69 8.24
CA GLY A 383 -24.66 15.39 8.87
C GLY A 383 -25.94 14.74 8.37
N LEU A 384 -25.82 13.76 7.48
CA LEU A 384 -26.95 13.12 6.83
C LEU A 384 -27.17 11.74 7.44
N LEU A 385 -28.30 11.57 8.12
CA LEU A 385 -28.83 10.26 8.47
C LEU A 385 -29.76 9.80 7.35
N VAL A 386 -29.29 8.81 6.59
CA VAL A 386 -29.97 8.26 5.42
C VAL A 386 -30.57 6.91 5.78
N GLU A 387 -31.90 6.85 5.73
CA GLU A 387 -32.70 5.69 6.10
C GLU A 387 -33.38 5.11 4.85
N ILE A 388 -33.28 3.79 4.69
CA ILE A 388 -34.11 3.06 3.72
C ILE A 388 -35.30 2.51 4.50
N VAL A 389 -36.49 2.99 4.14
CA VAL A 389 -37.74 2.72 4.85
C VAL A 389 -38.67 1.94 3.92
N GLU A 390 -39.15 0.80 4.40
CA GLU A 390 -40.29 0.09 3.82
C GLU A 390 -41.58 0.61 4.48
N ARG A 391 -42.55 1.02 3.68
CA ARG A 391 -43.90 1.38 4.11
C ARG A 391 -44.87 0.30 3.66
N ALA A 392 -45.28 -0.54 4.61
CA ALA A 392 -46.25 -1.59 4.34
C ALA A 392 -47.62 -1.01 3.96
N PRO A 393 -48.48 -1.76 3.24
CA PRO A 393 -49.81 -1.30 2.84
C PRO A 393 -50.74 -0.90 4.00
N ASP A 394 -50.47 -1.42 5.22
CA ASP A 394 -51.19 -1.05 6.44
C ASP A 394 -50.71 0.27 7.07
N GLY A 395 -49.71 0.91 6.47
CA GLY A 395 -49.10 2.17 6.92
C GLY A 395 -47.94 1.99 7.92
N GLY A 396 -47.56 0.76 8.25
CA GLY A 396 -46.39 0.48 9.09
C GLY A 396 -45.09 0.88 8.39
N GLU A 397 -44.16 1.51 9.13
CA GLU A 397 -42.82 1.82 8.63
C GLU A 397 -41.76 0.93 9.29
N THR A 398 -40.92 0.31 8.46
CA THR A 398 -39.76 -0.46 8.91
C THR A 398 -38.48 0.12 8.33
N VAL A 399 -37.49 0.42 9.17
CA VAL A 399 -36.18 0.89 8.71
C VAL A 399 -35.28 -0.31 8.49
N HIS A 400 -34.89 -0.57 7.24
CA HIS A 400 -34.00 -1.69 6.92
C HIS A 400 -32.53 -1.29 6.88
N ARG A 401 -32.21 0.00 6.75
CA ARG A 401 -30.81 0.45 6.73
C ARG A 401 -30.68 1.87 7.23
N ARG A 402 -29.65 2.11 8.05
CA ARG A 402 -29.21 3.44 8.48
C ARG A 402 -27.77 3.67 8.01
N THR A 403 -27.61 4.65 7.13
CA THR A 403 -26.30 5.13 6.65
C THR A 403 -26.06 6.52 7.19
N ARG A 404 -24.92 6.74 7.84
CA ARG A 404 -24.54 8.01 8.47
C ARG A 404 -23.44 8.62 7.63
N ILE A 405 -23.64 9.84 7.15
CA ILE A 405 -22.69 10.53 6.26
C ILE A 405 -22.43 11.93 6.83
N TRP A 406 -21.19 12.40 6.82
CA TRP A 406 -20.86 13.74 7.25
C TRP A 406 -19.75 14.39 6.41
N MET A 407 -19.88 15.69 6.20
CA MET A 407 -18.93 16.48 5.42
C MET A 407 -19.14 17.99 5.65
N PRO A 408 -18.11 18.83 5.39
CA PRO A 408 -18.32 20.24 5.17
C PRO A 408 -18.98 20.51 3.81
N GLY A 409 -19.80 21.55 3.74
CA GLY A 409 -20.34 22.10 2.49
C GLY A 409 -19.42 23.13 1.84
N GLY A 410 -19.75 23.49 0.60
CA GLY A 410 -19.16 24.60 -0.12
C GLY A 410 -17.74 24.34 -0.60
N ARG A 411 -16.94 25.40 -0.66
CA ARG A 411 -15.57 25.38 -1.21
C ARG A 411 -14.59 24.61 -0.35
N ASP A 412 -14.88 24.46 0.94
CA ASP A 412 -14.09 23.67 1.90
C ASP A 412 -14.08 22.16 1.58
N PHE A 413 -14.87 21.72 0.59
CA PHE A 413 -14.82 20.36 0.07
C PHE A 413 -13.56 20.09 -0.79
N ILE A 414 -12.93 21.14 -1.33
CA ILE A 414 -11.66 21.05 -2.06
C ILE A 414 -10.55 21.51 -1.11
N GLY A 415 -9.66 20.58 -0.70
CA GLY A 415 -8.52 20.93 0.15
C GLY A 415 -7.58 21.92 -0.54
N GLY A 416 -6.76 22.64 0.24
CA GLY A 416 -5.87 23.70 -0.28
C GLY A 416 -4.84 23.23 -1.32
N ASN A 417 -4.61 21.92 -1.45
CA ASN A 417 -3.76 21.30 -2.47
C ASN A 417 -4.53 20.82 -3.72
N GLY A 418 -5.82 21.16 -3.85
CA GLY A 418 -6.70 20.70 -4.92
C GLY A 418 -7.20 19.26 -4.78
N THR A 419 -6.82 18.55 -3.71
CA THR A 419 -7.37 17.21 -3.43
C THR A 419 -8.72 17.34 -2.77
N ARG A 420 -9.72 16.62 -3.30
CA ARG A 420 -11.05 16.56 -2.69
C ARG A 420 -10.95 15.97 -1.29
N ARG A 421 -11.58 16.62 -0.32
CA ARG A 421 -11.77 16.07 1.01
C ARG A 421 -12.79 14.94 0.90
N ASN A 422 -12.51 13.81 1.54
CA ASN A 422 -13.43 12.69 1.55
C ASN A 422 -14.51 12.96 2.59
N ALA A 423 -15.79 12.83 2.22
CA ALA A 423 -16.86 12.70 3.19
C ALA A 423 -16.61 11.48 4.07
N GLY A 424 -16.88 11.62 5.37
CA GLY A 424 -16.93 10.48 6.27
C GLY A 424 -18.28 9.80 6.13
N TRP A 425 -18.31 8.48 6.17
CA TRP A 425 -19.56 7.73 6.19
C TRP A 425 -19.39 6.39 6.90
N THR A 426 -20.50 5.88 7.43
CA THR A 426 -20.60 4.53 8.01
C THR A 426 -22.01 3.97 7.83
N ILE A 427 -22.14 2.65 7.91
CA ILE A 427 -23.44 1.96 7.97
C ILE A 427 -23.58 1.51 9.42
N SER A 428 -24.57 2.04 10.12
CA SER A 428 -24.79 1.68 11.51
C SER A 428 -25.68 0.45 11.65
N GLU A 429 -26.65 0.34 10.76
CA GLU A 429 -27.63 -0.75 10.77
C GLU A 429 -27.97 -1.18 9.35
N GLU A 430 -28.14 -2.48 9.16
CA GLU A 430 -28.53 -3.08 7.88
C GLU A 430 -29.26 -4.41 8.13
N ASP A 431 -30.45 -4.53 7.56
CA ASP A 431 -31.25 -5.73 7.45
C ASP A 431 -31.20 -6.20 5.99
N ILE A 432 -30.31 -7.16 5.72
CA ILE A 432 -30.05 -7.65 4.36
C ILE A 432 -31.29 -8.37 3.82
N GLU A 433 -31.98 -9.17 4.65
CA GLU A 433 -33.15 -9.94 4.23
C GLU A 433 -34.31 -9.00 3.88
N GLY A 434 -34.57 -7.98 4.69
CA GLY A 434 -35.60 -6.98 4.38
C GLY A 434 -35.29 -6.16 3.13
N LEU A 435 -34.02 -5.79 2.90
CA LEU A 435 -33.62 -5.05 1.68
C LEU A 435 -33.84 -5.81 0.37
N ASP A 436 -33.96 -7.14 0.39
CA ASP A 436 -34.34 -7.90 -0.81
C ASP A 436 -35.76 -7.58 -1.27
N GLY A 437 -36.65 -7.23 -0.32
CA GLY A 437 -38.02 -6.80 -0.59
C GLY A 437 -38.10 -5.55 -1.47
N ALA A 438 -37.08 -4.67 -1.45
CA ALA A 438 -37.02 -3.49 -2.33
C ALA A 438 -36.82 -3.83 -3.82
N PHE A 439 -36.43 -5.07 -4.12
CA PHE A 439 -36.18 -5.56 -5.47
C PHE A 439 -37.16 -6.65 -5.89
N ASP A 440 -38.11 -6.99 -5.02
CA ASP A 440 -39.16 -7.96 -5.30
C ASP A 440 -40.32 -7.26 -6.03
N PRO A 441 -40.62 -7.59 -7.28
CA PRO A 441 -41.73 -6.99 -8.01
C PRO A 441 -43.11 -7.36 -7.43
N GLU A 442 -43.21 -8.38 -6.57
CA GLU A 442 -44.44 -8.77 -5.90
C GLU A 442 -44.66 -8.03 -4.56
N ASN A 443 -43.65 -7.30 -4.08
CA ASN A 443 -43.79 -6.50 -2.86
C ASN A 443 -44.64 -5.25 -3.12
N GLU A 444 -45.78 -5.14 -2.45
CA GLU A 444 -46.72 -4.00 -2.55
C GLU A 444 -46.32 -2.81 -1.65
N SER A 445 -45.27 -2.94 -0.83
CA SER A 445 -44.78 -1.86 0.03
C SER A 445 -44.21 -0.67 -0.77
N ASP A 446 -44.41 0.54 -0.27
CA ASP A 446 -43.74 1.74 -0.78
C ASP A 446 -42.33 1.86 -0.17
N TRP A 447 -41.31 1.96 -1.02
CA TRP A 447 -39.92 2.03 -0.60
C TRP A 447 -39.40 3.44 -0.71
N VAL A 448 -38.98 4.01 0.42
CA VAL A 448 -38.62 5.42 0.54
C VAL A 448 -37.20 5.57 1.04
N LEU A 449 -36.49 6.52 0.44
CA LEU A 449 -35.23 7.03 0.97
C LEU A 449 -35.52 8.30 1.79
N ARG A 450 -35.32 8.20 3.10
CA ARG A 450 -35.50 9.30 4.05
C ARG A 450 -34.13 9.84 4.45
N ILE A 451 -33.90 11.14 4.24
CA ILE A 451 -32.63 11.81 4.54
C ILE A 451 -32.92 12.90 5.57
N ARG A 452 -32.31 12.80 6.75
CA ARG A 452 -32.49 13.74 7.85
C ARG A 452 -31.18 14.40 8.21
N GLY A 453 -31.23 15.68 8.52
CA GLY A 453 -30.14 16.39 9.17
C GLY A 453 -29.93 15.84 10.58
N ASP A 454 -28.67 15.66 10.97
CA ASP A 454 -28.27 15.26 12.31
C ASP A 454 -27.09 16.12 12.78
N GLU A 455 -27.28 16.87 13.88
CA GLU A 455 -26.27 17.78 14.42
C GLU A 455 -25.02 17.01 14.86
N SER A 456 -25.19 15.86 15.51
CA SER A 456 -24.08 15.06 16.03
C SER A 456 -23.19 14.54 14.90
N LEU A 457 -23.79 14.16 13.76
CA LEU A 457 -23.08 13.79 12.54
C LEU A 457 -22.44 15.01 11.89
N ALA A 458 -23.16 16.13 11.80
CA ALA A 458 -22.65 17.35 11.17
C ALA A 458 -21.38 17.84 11.86
N ARG A 459 -21.34 17.77 13.19
CA ARG A 459 -20.14 18.07 14.00
C ARG A 459 -18.94 17.21 13.61
N ARG A 460 -19.14 15.95 13.22
CA ARG A 460 -18.03 15.09 12.73
C ARG A 460 -17.41 15.65 11.45
N GLY A 461 -18.15 16.45 10.68
CA GLY A 461 -17.64 17.20 9.54
C GLY A 461 -16.47 18.13 9.91
N LEU A 462 -16.45 18.67 11.13
CA LEU A 462 -15.35 19.51 11.62
C LEU A 462 -14.01 18.76 11.70
N ALA A 463 -14.04 17.44 11.93
CA ALA A 463 -12.84 16.61 11.94
C ALA A 463 -12.17 16.52 10.55
N ILE A 464 -12.91 16.85 9.49
CA ILE A 464 -12.45 16.83 8.10
C ILE A 464 -11.89 18.20 7.68
N VAL A 465 -12.29 19.27 8.36
CA VAL A 465 -11.90 20.65 8.04
C VAL A 465 -10.48 20.91 8.56
N GLU A 466 -9.62 21.51 7.73
CA GLU A 466 -8.30 21.94 8.19
C GLU A 466 -8.39 23.07 9.20
N THR A 467 -7.55 22.99 10.23
CA THR A 467 -7.45 24.02 11.27
C THR A 467 -7.05 25.35 10.61
N GLY A 468 -7.93 26.35 10.67
CA GLY A 468 -7.70 27.67 10.09
C GLY A 468 -8.44 27.98 8.78
N SER A 469 -9.50 27.23 8.43
CA SER A 469 -10.43 27.72 7.38
C SER A 469 -10.96 29.12 7.77
N GLU A 470 -10.92 30.05 6.82
CA GLU A 470 -11.43 31.42 6.99
C GLU A 470 -12.96 31.44 7.19
N ASN A 471 -13.64 30.41 6.69
CA ASN A 471 -15.07 30.23 6.87
C ASN A 471 -15.30 29.50 8.20
N GLY A 472 -15.84 30.21 9.19
CA GLY A 472 -16.38 29.56 10.37
C GLY A 472 -17.47 28.57 9.95
N HIS A 473 -17.37 27.32 10.39
CA HIS A 473 -18.44 26.34 10.25
C HIS A 473 -19.37 26.45 11.46
N ASP A 474 -20.32 27.38 11.38
CA ASP A 474 -21.21 27.78 12.46
C ASP A 474 -22.64 27.28 12.29
N ARG A 475 -22.96 26.68 11.14
CA ARG A 475 -24.30 26.16 10.82
C ARG A 475 -24.26 24.69 10.48
N TRP A 476 -25.37 24.00 10.69
CA TRP A 476 -25.57 22.63 10.22
C TRP A 476 -26.92 22.46 9.53
N TRP A 477 -26.98 21.62 8.50
CA TRP A 477 -28.24 21.37 7.81
C TRP A 477 -29.18 20.53 8.68
N SER A 478 -30.32 21.11 9.07
CA SER A 478 -31.33 20.51 9.96
C SER A 478 -32.61 20.11 9.24
N GLY A 479 -32.60 20.10 7.91
CA GLY A 479 -33.76 19.75 7.09
C GLY A 479 -34.07 18.26 7.05
N MET A 480 -35.13 17.91 6.31
CA MET A 480 -35.54 16.54 6.06
C MET A 480 -36.09 16.42 4.64
N VAL A 481 -35.63 15.39 3.93
CA VAL A 481 -36.05 15.10 2.56
C VAL A 481 -36.47 13.64 2.48
N GLU A 482 -37.64 13.38 1.90
CA GLU A 482 -38.08 12.04 1.55
C GLU A 482 -38.28 11.95 0.03
N ARG A 483 -37.95 10.79 -0.53
CA ARG A 483 -38.17 10.50 -1.94
C ARG A 483 -38.40 9.01 -2.17
N PRO A 484 -39.08 8.61 -3.26
CA PRO A 484 -39.10 7.22 -3.68
C PRO A 484 -37.68 6.68 -3.83
N LEU A 485 -37.45 5.44 -3.40
CA LEU A 485 -36.17 4.74 -3.48
C LEU A 485 -35.95 4.20 -4.90
N PRO A 486 -35.03 4.75 -5.70
CA PRO A 486 -34.66 4.14 -6.96
C PRO A 486 -33.92 2.83 -6.68
N THR A 487 -34.23 1.77 -7.43
CA THR A 487 -33.55 0.48 -7.32
C THR A 487 -32.94 0.07 -8.66
N GLU A 488 -31.73 -0.50 -8.62
CA GLU A 488 -31.03 -1.01 -9.81
C GLU A 488 -30.36 -2.34 -9.48
N THR A 489 -30.65 -3.39 -10.25
CA THR A 489 -29.89 -4.66 -10.15
C THR A 489 -28.73 -4.64 -11.14
N ILE A 490 -27.52 -4.85 -10.64
CA ILE A 490 -26.30 -4.95 -11.44
C ILE A 490 -25.95 -6.43 -11.58
N PRO A 491 -26.19 -7.04 -12.77
CA PRO A 491 -26.02 -8.49 -12.94
C PRO A 491 -24.55 -8.90 -12.91
N ASN A 492 -23.67 -8.06 -13.43
CA ASN A 492 -22.23 -8.26 -13.49
C ASN A 492 -21.53 -6.96 -13.07
N GLY A 493 -20.65 -7.05 -12.08
CA GLY A 493 -19.89 -5.91 -11.59
C GLY A 493 -19.33 -6.21 -10.21
N ARG A 494 -18.17 -5.63 -9.89
CA ARG A 494 -17.64 -5.71 -8.54
C ARG A 494 -18.42 -4.72 -7.65
N PRO A 495 -19.00 -5.16 -6.52
CA PRO A 495 -19.62 -4.24 -5.58
C PRO A 495 -18.59 -3.19 -5.15
N PHE A 496 -19.05 -1.95 -4.98
CA PHE A 496 -18.16 -0.83 -4.63
C PHE A 496 -17.65 -0.93 -3.18
N ILE A 497 -18.34 -1.71 -2.33
CA ILE A 497 -18.06 -1.78 -0.90
C ILE A 497 -16.90 -2.75 -0.63
N ARG A 498 -15.76 -2.18 -0.21
CA ARG A 498 -14.52 -2.90 0.12
C ARG A 498 -14.38 -3.25 1.61
N MET A 499 -15.32 -2.82 2.44
CA MET A 499 -15.27 -3.02 3.90
C MET A 499 -16.23 -4.14 4.30
N TRP A 500 -15.65 -5.20 4.85
CA TRP A 500 -16.39 -6.19 5.62
C TRP A 500 -16.40 -5.71 7.07
N PHE A 501 -17.57 -5.63 7.68
CA PHE A 501 -17.67 -5.44 9.12
C PHE A 501 -17.64 -6.83 9.75
N ASP A 502 -17.10 -6.95 10.96
CA ASP A 502 -17.25 -8.17 11.75
C ASP A 502 -18.73 -8.59 11.79
N SER A 503 -19.00 -9.88 11.98
CA SER A 503 -20.35 -10.41 12.17
C SER A 503 -21.16 -9.71 13.28
N GLY A 504 -20.48 -9.05 14.24
CA GLY A 504 -21.11 -8.18 15.24
C GLY A 504 -21.15 -6.68 14.90
N GLY A 505 -20.59 -6.25 13.76
CA GLY A 505 -20.21 -4.86 13.46
C GLY A 505 -21.23 -4.01 12.69
N VAL A 506 -22.31 -4.60 12.15
CA VAL A 506 -23.49 -3.84 11.72
C VAL A 506 -24.67 -4.40 12.48
N LYS A 507 -25.23 -3.58 13.37
CA LYS A 507 -26.36 -4.00 14.19
C LYS A 507 -27.57 -4.23 13.29
N SER A 508 -28.36 -5.27 13.55
CA SER A 508 -29.70 -5.33 12.96
C SER A 508 -30.49 -4.10 13.49
N PRO A 509 -31.34 -3.45 12.68
CA PRO A 509 -32.19 -2.36 13.14
C PRO A 509 -33.06 -2.71 14.36
N ALA A 510 -33.31 -4.00 14.59
CA ALA A 510 -34.03 -4.52 15.75
C ALA A 510 -33.17 -4.61 17.04
N ALA A 511 -31.85 -4.42 16.95
CA ALA A 511 -30.98 -4.34 18.13
C ALA A 511 -31.27 -3.03 18.89
N ALA A 512 -31.27 -3.08 20.22
CA ALA A 512 -31.57 -1.93 21.08
C ALA A 512 -30.83 -0.66 20.59
N ALA A 513 -31.57 0.45 20.47
CA ALA A 513 -31.06 1.72 20.01
C ALA A 513 -29.75 2.07 20.74
N GLU A 514 -28.76 2.55 19.99
CA GLU A 514 -27.59 3.18 20.63
C GLU A 514 -28.09 4.24 21.60
N PRO A 515 -27.50 4.34 22.81
CA PRO A 515 -27.86 5.41 23.72
C PRO A 515 -27.71 6.73 22.96
N SER A 516 -28.82 7.46 22.82
CA SER A 516 -28.79 8.81 22.29
C SER A 516 -27.80 9.60 23.14
N ALA A 517 -26.90 10.34 22.49
CA ALA A 517 -25.91 11.18 23.16
C ALA A 517 -26.56 12.47 23.75
N GLU A 518 -27.76 12.33 24.32
CA GLU A 518 -28.49 13.39 25.02
C GLU A 518 -28.16 13.41 26.52
#